data_AF-A0AA38NMB8-F1
#
_entry.id   AF-A0AA38NMB8-F1
#
_cell.length_a   1.000
_cell.length_b   1.000
_cell.length_c   1.000
_cell.angle_alpha   90.00
_cell.angle_beta   90.00
_cell.angle_gamma   90.00
#
_symmetry.space_group_name_H-M   'P 1'
#
loop_
_entity.id
_entity.type
_entity.pdbx_description
1 polymer ?
#
loop_
_entity_poly.entity_id
_entity_poly.type
_entity_poly.pdbx_seq_one_letter_code
_entity_poly.pdbx_strand_id
1 'polypeptide(L)'
;MGKCAVKQLNDLTYACLIFQGSQVLVEKAGGSCTWDALPEEDRTRRLEEMEAQIIRDIGKTEYDKLSPEEQADMELFLWAGCCMHKEMNAFKGRCIGLDQFWKDHPELPPPALLPNCDNAATLLGAVGTDAAKRAQERTEG
;
A
#
# COMPACT_ATOMS: atom_id res chain seq x y z
N MET A 1 -10.57 -1.50 -1.38
CA MET A 1 -11.84 -2.23 -1.24
C MET A 1 -12.47 -2.58 -2.58
N GLY A 2 -12.89 -1.62 -3.41
CA GLY A 2 -13.57 -1.90 -4.69
C GLY A 2 -12.85 -2.91 -5.61
N LYS A 3 -11.56 -2.73 -5.90
CA LYS A 3 -10.79 -3.70 -6.71
C LYS A 3 -10.65 -5.09 -6.07
N CYS A 4 -10.72 -5.21 -4.75
CA CYS A 4 -10.70 -6.50 -4.06
C CYS A 4 -12.07 -7.17 -4.11
N ALA A 5 -13.16 -6.39 -3.97
CA ALA A 5 -14.52 -6.87 -4.13
C ALA A 5 -14.80 -7.33 -5.57
N VAL A 6 -14.25 -6.63 -6.57
CA VAL A 6 -14.32 -7.03 -7.98
C VAL A 6 -13.71 -8.42 -8.22
N LYS A 7 -12.62 -8.78 -7.53
CA LYS A 7 -12.02 -10.12 -7.63
C LYS A 7 -12.89 -11.24 -7.05
N GLN A 8 -13.88 -10.89 -6.23
CA GLN A 8 -14.82 -11.84 -5.63
C GLN A 8 -16.17 -11.89 -6.37
N LEU A 9 -16.41 -10.95 -7.30
CA LEU A 9 -17.57 -10.98 -8.18
C LEU A 9 -17.40 -12.08 -9.23
N ASN A 10 -18.51 -12.69 -9.63
CA ASN A 10 -18.55 -13.58 -10.79
C ASN A 10 -18.18 -12.77 -12.04
N ASP A 11 -17.28 -13.31 -12.87
CA ASP A 11 -16.84 -12.73 -14.14
C ASP A 11 -18.01 -12.28 -15.03
N LEU A 12 -19.11 -13.03 -15.04
CA LEU A 12 -20.32 -12.66 -15.79
C LEU A 12 -20.98 -11.40 -15.23
N THR A 13 -21.02 -11.23 -13.91
CA THR A 13 -21.64 -10.05 -13.28
C THR A 13 -20.81 -8.81 -13.56
N TYR A 14 -19.48 -8.92 -13.48
CA TYR A 14 -18.59 -7.82 -13.81
C TYR A 14 -18.71 -7.41 -15.29
N ALA A 15 -18.70 -8.39 -16.20
CA ALA A 15 -18.88 -8.15 -17.63
C ALA A 15 -20.22 -7.45 -17.94
N CYS A 16 -21.31 -7.86 -17.29
CA CYS A 16 -22.62 -7.20 -17.42
C CYS A 16 -22.58 -5.74 -16.98
N LEU A 17 -21.93 -5.42 -15.85
CA LEU A 17 -21.81 -4.05 -15.35
C LEU A 17 -20.99 -3.17 -16.31
N ILE A 18 -19.87 -3.68 -16.82
CA ILE A 18 -19.06 -2.97 -17.83
C ILE A 18 -19.86 -2.75 -19.12
N PHE A 19 -20.60 -3.75 -19.58
CA PHE A 19 -21.43 -3.63 -20.77
C PHE A 19 -22.55 -2.59 -20.59
N GLN A 20 -23.23 -2.60 -19.44
CA GLN A 20 -24.25 -1.59 -19.15
C GLN A 20 -23.64 -0.18 -19.07
N GLY A 21 -22.49 -0.04 -18.42
CA GLY A 21 -21.76 1.22 -18.34
C GLY A 21 -21.34 1.75 -19.72
N SER A 22 -20.88 0.88 -20.62
CA SER A 22 -20.49 1.28 -21.98
C SER A 22 -21.69 1.72 -22.82
N GLN A 23 -22.85 1.07 -22.70
CA GLN A 23 -24.08 1.51 -23.37
C GLN A 23 -24.48 2.93 -22.93
N VAL A 24 -24.41 3.22 -21.63
CA VAL A 24 -24.71 4.56 -21.09
C VAL A 24 -23.72 5.61 -21.63
N LEU A 25 -22.45 5.27 -21.80
CA LEU A 25 -21.48 6.19 -22.41
C LEU A 25 -21.81 6.49 -23.88
N VAL A 26 -22.17 5.46 -24.65
CA VAL A 26 -22.58 5.60 -26.05
C VAL A 26 -23.83 6.48 -26.18
N GLU A 27 -24.83 6.25 -25.34
CA GLU A 27 -26.04 7.09 -25.29
C GLU A 27 -25.71 8.55 -24.93
N LYS A 28 -24.86 8.76 -23.91
CA LYS A 28 -24.40 10.12 -23.50
C LYS A 28 -23.61 10.83 -24.58
N ALA A 29 -22.93 10.10 -25.46
CA ALA A 29 -22.23 10.68 -26.61
C ALA A 29 -23.19 11.03 -27.77
N GLY A 30 -24.47 10.65 -27.70
CA GLY A 30 -25.47 10.89 -28.74
C GLY A 30 -25.73 9.69 -29.66
N GLY A 31 -25.30 8.49 -29.27
CA GLY A 31 -25.46 7.25 -30.03
C GLY A 31 -24.13 6.71 -30.58
N SER A 32 -24.18 5.56 -31.26
CA SER A 32 -22.96 4.86 -31.69
C SER A 32 -22.17 5.66 -32.72
N CYS A 33 -22.83 6.32 -33.68
CA CYS A 33 -22.13 7.08 -34.72
C CYS A 33 -21.32 8.25 -34.16
N THR A 34 -21.85 8.95 -33.15
CA THR A 34 -21.12 10.05 -32.50
C THR A 34 -20.06 9.54 -31.55
N TRP A 35 -20.31 8.41 -30.87
CA TRP A 35 -19.29 7.72 -30.08
C TRP A 35 -18.10 7.27 -30.94
N ASP A 36 -18.35 6.62 -32.07
CA ASP A 36 -17.32 6.12 -32.98
C ASP A 36 -16.51 7.23 -33.65
N ALA A 37 -17.10 8.42 -33.77
CA ALA A 37 -16.44 9.63 -34.27
C ALA A 37 -15.54 10.33 -33.22
N LEU A 38 -15.61 9.93 -31.94
CA LEU A 38 -14.72 10.49 -30.92
C LEU A 38 -13.27 10.03 -31.13
N PRO A 39 -12.28 10.88 -30.78
CA PRO A 39 -10.90 10.45 -30.68
C PRO A 39 -10.75 9.22 -29.79
N GLU A 40 -9.81 8.33 -30.14
CA GLU A 40 -9.54 7.13 -29.36
C GLU A 40 -9.16 7.47 -27.91
N GLU A 41 -8.31 8.47 -27.70
CA GLU A 41 -7.92 8.94 -26.36
C GLU A 41 -9.12 9.36 -25.51
N ASP A 42 -10.10 10.06 -26.11
CA ASP A 42 -11.31 10.48 -25.40
C ASP A 42 -12.23 9.31 -25.08
N ARG A 43 -12.33 8.31 -25.96
CA ARG A 43 -13.09 7.08 -25.70
C ARG A 43 -12.44 6.29 -24.57
N THR A 44 -11.12 6.10 -24.61
CA THR A 44 -10.35 5.40 -23.58
C THR A 44 -10.51 6.07 -22.23
N ARG A 45 -10.32 7.39 -22.15
CA ARG A 45 -10.51 8.14 -20.90
C ARG A 45 -11.91 7.97 -20.32
N ARG A 46 -12.96 8.06 -21.14
CA ARG A 46 -14.35 7.89 -20.69
C ARG A 46 -14.64 6.46 -20.21
N LEU A 47 -14.06 5.46 -20.86
CA LEU A 47 -14.16 4.05 -20.45
C LEU A 47 -13.45 3.82 -19.11
N GLU A 48 -12.24 4.36 -18.93
CA GLU A 48 -11.49 4.27 -17.68
C GLU A 48 -12.20 4.98 -16.52
N GLU A 49 -12.76 6.18 -16.76
CA GLU A 49 -13.55 6.93 -15.78
C GLU A 49 -14.80 6.13 -15.35
N MET A 50 -15.48 5.50 -16.31
CA MET A 50 -16.66 4.65 -16.08
C MET A 50 -16.31 3.38 -15.30
N GLU A 51 -15.26 2.67 -15.70
CA GLU A 51 -14.78 1.48 -14.97
C GLU A 51 -14.38 1.86 -13.55
N ALA A 52 -13.65 2.95 -13.37
CA ALA A 52 -13.27 3.44 -12.04
C ALA A 52 -14.50 3.78 -11.19
N GLN A 53 -15.58 4.31 -11.79
CA GLN A 53 -16.84 4.57 -11.08
C GLN A 53 -17.52 3.27 -10.66
N ILE A 54 -17.66 2.30 -11.56
CA ILE A 54 -18.25 0.99 -11.24
C ILE A 54 -17.50 0.31 -10.09
N ILE A 55 -16.17 0.34 -10.12
CA ILE A 55 -15.33 -0.22 -9.05
C ILE A 55 -15.58 0.50 -7.71
N ARG A 56 -15.76 1.82 -7.72
CA ARG A 56 -16.10 2.60 -6.52
C ARG A 56 -17.48 2.21 -6.00
N ASP A 57 -18.47 2.08 -6.86
CA ASP A 57 -19.84 1.76 -6.47
C ASP A 57 -19.96 0.34 -5.89
N ILE A 58 -19.25 -0.64 -6.48
CA ILE A 58 -19.11 -1.97 -5.91
C ILE A 58 -18.45 -1.88 -4.52
N GLY A 59 -17.34 -1.17 -4.42
CA GLY A 59 -16.62 -1.01 -3.14
C GLY A 59 -17.48 -0.37 -2.06
N LYS A 60 -18.27 0.64 -2.42
CA LYS A 60 -19.22 1.29 -1.52
C LYS A 60 -20.35 0.34 -1.13
N THR A 61 -20.91 -0.39 -2.07
CA THR A 61 -21.99 -1.36 -1.80
C THR A 61 -21.54 -2.44 -0.83
N GLU A 62 -20.31 -2.96 -0.97
CA GLU A 62 -19.78 -3.94 -0.01
C GLU A 62 -19.45 -3.31 1.35
N TYR A 63 -18.93 -2.08 1.37
CA TYR A 63 -18.68 -1.36 2.61
C TYR A 63 -19.97 -1.07 3.39
N ASP A 64 -21.02 -0.64 2.70
CA ASP A 64 -22.32 -0.30 3.31
C ASP A 64 -23.02 -1.54 3.91
N LYS A 65 -22.61 -2.77 3.54
CA LYS A 65 -23.10 -4.03 4.15
C LYS A 65 -22.42 -4.37 5.48
N LEU A 66 -21.27 -3.76 5.76
CA LEU A 66 -20.53 -4.01 6.99
C LEU A 66 -21.29 -3.48 8.20
N SER A 67 -21.12 -4.14 9.35
CA SER A 67 -21.63 -3.63 10.62
C SER A 67 -20.96 -2.29 10.99
N PRO A 68 -21.58 -1.47 11.85
CA PRO A 68 -20.97 -0.23 12.31
C PRO A 68 -19.58 -0.41 12.96
N GLU A 69 -19.36 -1.55 13.62
CA GLU A 69 -18.08 -1.91 14.23
C GLU A 69 -17.01 -2.17 13.16
N GLU A 70 -17.32 -3.00 12.17
CA GLU A 70 -16.42 -3.28 11.04
C GLU A 70 -16.13 -2.01 10.21
N GLN A 71 -17.11 -1.14 10.00
CA GLN A 71 -16.92 0.15 9.34
C GLN A 71 -15.95 1.04 10.12
N ALA A 72 -16.11 1.14 11.44
CA ALA A 72 -15.25 1.92 12.31
C ALA A 72 -13.81 1.38 12.34
N ASP A 73 -13.63 0.06 12.37
CA ASP A 73 -12.31 -0.56 12.28
C ASP A 73 -11.62 -0.23 10.96
N MET A 74 -12.35 -0.32 9.84
CA MET A 74 -11.80 0.03 8.53
C MET A 74 -11.43 1.51 8.42
N GLU A 75 -12.25 2.41 8.96
CA GLU A 75 -11.93 3.84 9.03
C GLU A 75 -10.70 4.11 9.89
N LEU A 76 -10.59 3.43 11.04
CA LEU A 76 -9.44 3.51 11.92
C LEU A 76 -8.15 3.08 11.20
N PHE A 77 -8.17 1.98 10.45
CA PHE A 77 -7.00 1.55 9.67
C PHE A 77 -6.67 2.49 8.50
N LEU A 78 -7.67 3.07 7.83
CA LEU A 78 -7.44 4.06 6.77
C LEU A 78 -6.74 5.31 7.34
N TRP A 79 -7.20 5.75 8.52
CA TRP A 79 -6.67 6.91 9.22
C TRP A 79 -5.28 6.63 9.82
N ALA A 80 -5.12 5.53 10.55
CA ALA A 80 -3.87 5.14 11.19
C ALA A 80 -2.79 4.73 10.18
N GLY A 81 -3.16 4.12 9.05
CA GLY A 81 -2.23 3.75 7.98
C GLY A 81 -1.47 4.97 7.44
N CYS A 82 -2.14 6.10 7.23
CA CYS A 82 -1.48 7.35 6.83
C CYS A 82 -0.49 7.88 7.89
N CYS A 83 -0.78 7.66 9.19
CA CYS A 83 0.10 8.02 10.29
C CYS A 83 1.32 7.08 10.40
N MET A 84 1.15 5.77 10.22
CA MET A 84 2.26 4.80 10.25
C MET A 84 3.32 5.09 9.18
N HIS A 85 2.91 5.47 7.96
CA HIS A 85 3.88 5.78 6.89
C HIS A 85 4.54 7.17 7.07
N LYS A 86 3.83 8.14 7.67
CA LYS A 86 4.39 9.47 8.00
C LYS A 86 5.37 9.40 9.16
N GLU A 87 5.07 8.59 10.17
CA GLU A 87 5.95 8.35 11.31
C GLU A 87 7.24 7.65 10.87
N MET A 88 7.15 6.67 9.96
CA MET A 88 8.32 5.89 9.51
C MET A 88 9.38 6.74 8.79
N ASN A 89 8.98 7.80 8.07
CA ASN A 89 9.94 8.74 7.47
C ASN A 89 10.62 9.60 8.54
N ALA A 90 9.90 10.04 9.57
CA ALA A 90 10.48 10.76 10.70
C ALA A 90 11.44 9.86 11.50
N PHE A 91 11.09 8.58 11.66
CA PHE A 91 11.94 7.58 12.32
C PHE A 91 13.23 7.34 11.53
N LYS A 92 13.14 7.18 10.20
CA LYS A 92 14.32 7.04 9.33
C LYS A 92 15.26 8.24 9.42
N GLY A 93 14.70 9.46 9.42
CA GLY A 93 15.49 10.69 9.62
C GLY A 93 16.18 10.74 10.98
N ARG A 94 15.50 10.26 12.05
CA ARG A 94 16.09 10.18 13.39
C ARG A 94 17.21 9.14 13.49
N CYS A 95 17.08 7.98 12.86
CA CYS A 95 18.16 6.98 12.80
C CYS A 95 19.42 7.56 12.16
N ILE A 96 19.28 8.22 11.00
CA ILE A 96 20.40 8.90 10.33
C ILE A 96 21.05 9.95 11.23
N GLY A 97 20.24 10.77 11.90
CA GLY A 97 20.73 11.78 12.84
C GLY A 97 21.46 11.19 14.04
N LEU A 98 20.97 10.07 14.58
CA LEU A 98 21.58 9.38 15.71
C LEU A 98 22.92 8.75 15.31
N ASP A 99 23.00 8.11 14.13
CA ASP A 99 24.25 7.58 13.57
C ASP A 99 25.29 8.67 13.38
N GLN A 100 24.87 9.83 12.87
CA GLN A 100 25.76 10.97 12.67
C GLN A 100 26.25 11.53 14.00
N PHE A 101 25.35 11.68 14.99
CA PHE A 101 25.71 12.13 16.34
C PHE A 101 26.80 11.26 16.96
N TRP A 102 26.68 9.93 16.92
CA TRP A 102 27.72 9.06 17.49
C TRP A 102 29.04 9.08 16.73
N LYS A 103 29.01 9.31 15.41
CA LYS A 103 30.24 9.51 14.61
C LYS A 103 30.95 10.82 14.96
N ASP A 104 30.18 11.87 15.25
CA ASP A 104 30.70 13.19 15.59
C ASP A 104 31.17 13.30 17.05
N HIS A 105 30.75 12.37 17.91
CA HIS A 105 31.05 12.33 19.34
C HIS A 105 31.79 11.05 19.78
N PRO A 106 33.00 10.75 19.25
CA PRO A 106 33.76 9.55 19.61
C PRO A 106 34.25 9.54 21.07
N GLU A 107 34.18 10.67 21.76
CA GLU A 107 34.49 10.79 23.20
C GLU A 107 33.41 10.20 24.10
N LEU A 108 32.19 10.00 23.59
CA LEU A 108 31.09 9.44 24.35
C LEU A 108 31.08 7.91 24.24
N PRO A 109 30.72 7.19 25.33
CA PRO A 109 30.47 5.75 25.24
C PRO A 109 29.37 5.46 24.22
N PRO A 110 29.60 4.56 23.24
CA PRO A 110 28.59 4.26 22.24
C PRO A 110 27.40 3.50 22.85
N PRO A 111 26.25 3.46 22.16
CA PRO A 111 25.12 2.63 22.56
C PRO A 111 25.53 1.18 22.77
N ALA A 112 24.94 0.54 23.78
CA ALA A 112 25.16 -0.88 24.02
C ALA A 112 24.66 -1.71 22.83
N LEU A 113 25.49 -2.65 22.37
CA LEU A 113 25.13 -3.58 21.30
C LEU A 113 24.01 -4.52 21.80
N LEU A 114 22.86 -4.52 21.15
CA LEU A 114 21.71 -5.36 21.49
C LEU A 114 21.37 -6.30 20.32
N PRO A 115 22.09 -7.42 20.17
CA PRO A 115 21.81 -8.39 19.12
C PRO A 115 20.44 -9.03 19.29
N ASN A 116 19.76 -9.26 18.17
CA ASN A 116 18.61 -10.18 18.15
C ASN A 116 19.07 -11.60 18.53
N CYS A 117 18.12 -12.48 18.86
CA CYS A 117 18.42 -13.81 19.39
C CYS A 117 19.38 -14.62 18.49
N ASP A 118 19.22 -14.53 17.17
CA ASP A 118 20.05 -15.27 16.20
C ASP A 118 21.48 -14.73 16.12
N ASN A 119 21.61 -13.40 16.09
CA ASN A 119 22.91 -12.73 16.13
C ASN A 119 23.60 -13.00 17.47
N ALA A 120 22.87 -12.98 18.59
CA ALA A 120 23.40 -13.27 19.91
C ALA A 120 23.95 -14.70 19.98
N ALA A 121 23.18 -15.68 19.48
CA ALA A 121 23.62 -17.07 19.41
C ALA A 121 24.87 -17.24 18.53
N THR A 122 24.94 -16.52 17.40
CA THR A 122 26.10 -16.55 16.48
C THR A 122 27.34 -15.89 17.10
N LEU A 123 27.17 -14.76 17.78
CA LEU A 123 28.26 -14.05 18.47
C LEU A 123 28.83 -14.87 19.62
N LEU A 124 28.01 -15.68 20.30
CA LEU A 124 28.46 -16.57 21.37
C LEU A 124 29.05 -17.90 20.85
N GLY A 125 28.44 -18.47 19.81
CA GLY A 125 28.73 -19.85 19.35
C GLY A 125 29.75 -19.96 18.21
N ALA A 126 30.03 -18.88 17.48
CA ALA A 126 30.88 -18.90 16.28
C ALA A 126 31.96 -17.80 16.30
N VAL A 127 32.48 -17.46 17.48
CA VAL A 127 33.48 -16.41 17.70
C VAL A 127 34.68 -16.57 16.75
N GLY A 128 35.09 -15.47 16.11
CA GLY A 128 36.26 -15.45 15.21
C GLY A 128 35.99 -15.94 13.78
N THR A 129 34.76 -16.35 13.46
CA THR A 129 34.36 -16.71 12.10
C THR A 129 33.82 -15.51 11.32
N ASP A 130 33.77 -15.64 10.00
CA ASP A 130 33.09 -14.68 9.12
C ASP A 130 31.60 -14.51 9.48
N ALA A 131 30.96 -15.54 10.07
CA ALA A 131 29.58 -15.46 10.52
C ALA A 131 29.43 -14.57 11.75
N ALA A 132 30.33 -14.67 12.73
CA ALA A 132 30.33 -13.77 13.89
C ALA A 132 30.64 -12.33 13.49
N LYS A 133 31.57 -12.11 12.55
CA LYS A 133 31.85 -10.76 12.04
C LYS A 133 30.61 -10.14 11.38
N ARG A 134 29.90 -10.90 10.54
CA ARG A 134 28.64 -10.45 9.92
C ARG A 134 27.54 -10.22 10.96
N ALA A 135 27.44 -11.06 11.98
CA ALA A 135 26.45 -10.87 13.05
C ALA A 135 26.70 -9.57 13.82
N GLN A 136 27.97 -9.19 14.00
CA GLN A 136 28.33 -7.91 14.63
C GLN A 136 27.95 -6.72 13.73
N GLU A 137 28.34 -6.76 12.45
CA GLU A 137 28.01 -5.72 11.46
C GLU A 137 26.50 -5.55 11.21
N ARG A 138 25.72 -6.64 11.33
CA ARG A 138 24.25 -6.63 11.13
C ARG A 138 23.45 -6.36 12.41
N THR A 139 24.12 -6.28 13.55
CA THR A 139 23.51 -5.85 14.81
C THR A 139 23.57 -4.34 14.98
N GLU A 140 24.49 -3.68 14.29
CA GLU A 140 24.41 -2.24 14.03
C GLU A 140 23.26 -2.00 13.04
N GLY A 141 22.31 -1.16 13.42
CA GLY A 141 21.11 -0.85 12.62
C GLY A 141 21.44 -0.07 11.36
#